data_AF-A0A520ABH7-F1
#
_entry.id   AF-A0A520ABH7-F1
#
_cell.length_a   1.000
_cell.length_b   1.000
_cell.length_c   1.000
_cell.angle_alpha   90.00
_cell.angle_beta   90.00
_cell.angle_gamma   90.00
#
_symmetry.space_group_name_H-M   'P 1'
#
loop_
_entity.id
_entity.type
_entity.pdbx_description
1 polymer ?
#
loop_
_entity_poly.entity_id
_entity_poly.type
_entity_poly.pdbx_seq_one_letter_code
_entity_poly.pdbx_strand_id
1 'polypeptide(L)'
;MTFKAEIVFVRILVPFILGIICAYIFASNKSLLLLVSVNVFLFFVLLAINAFYKKFKAYQFKAVIGILFHFFIFAFGGLICTLHNESFKEDYFANEDYEYLKVWIANEPEQTNDILRFETNVTQAYVNNKATAKSGKLLLALKLNETKPIKLKYGDELLISAQYLAVEPPYNPAEFD
;
A
#
# COMPACT_ATOMS: atom_id res chain seq x y z
N MET A 1 26.50 14.81 -29.42
CA MET A 1 26.20 14.41 -28.02
C MET A 1 25.44 13.11 -28.06
N THR A 2 26.08 11.99 -27.70
CA THR A 2 25.40 10.71 -27.52
C THR A 2 24.51 10.79 -26.28
N PHE A 3 23.21 11.05 -26.49
CA PHE A 3 22.19 10.88 -25.46
C PHE A 3 22.04 9.38 -25.20
N LYS A 4 22.82 8.84 -24.26
CA LYS A 4 22.57 7.49 -23.75
C LYS A 4 21.25 7.53 -22.98
N ALA A 5 20.27 6.75 -23.44
CA ALA A 5 18.95 6.64 -22.82
C ALA A 5 19.03 6.32 -21.31
N GLU A 6 20.07 5.60 -20.90
CA GLU A 6 20.43 5.31 -19.51
C GLU A 6 20.46 6.57 -18.63
N ILE A 7 21.02 7.68 -19.12
CA ILE A 7 21.16 8.93 -18.36
C ILE A 7 19.79 9.59 -18.14
N VAL A 8 18.88 9.46 -19.11
CA VAL A 8 17.51 9.98 -19.01
C VAL A 8 16.71 9.17 -18.00
N PHE A 9 16.85 7.84 -18.03
CA PHE A 9 16.18 6.95 -17.09
C PHE A 9 16.58 7.25 -15.63
N VAL A 10 17.88 7.35 -15.34
CA VAL A 10 18.37 7.65 -13.98
C VAL A 10 17.83 8.99 -13.47
N ARG A 11 17.75 10.02 -14.33
CA ARG A 11 17.22 11.34 -13.95
C ARG A 11 15.74 11.31 -13.54
N ILE A 12 14.95 10.40 -14.10
CA ILE A 12 13.54 10.20 -13.73
C ILE A 12 13.43 9.28 -12.52
N LEU A 13 14.27 8.25 -12.44
CA LEU A 13 14.23 7.25 -11.39
C LEU A 13 14.59 7.84 -10.01
N VAL A 14 15.60 8.71 -9.94
CA VAL A 14 16.02 9.33 -8.67
C VAL A 14 14.89 10.08 -7.95
N PRO A 15 14.18 11.07 -8.56
CA PRO A 15 13.09 11.75 -7.89
C PRO A 15 11.93 10.79 -7.55
N PHE A 16 11.67 9.78 -8.38
CA PHE A 16 10.64 8.77 -8.11
C PHE A 16 10.94 7.98 -6.84
N ILE A 17 12.17 7.45 -6.71
CA ILE A 17 12.63 6.72 -5.52
C ILE A 17 12.59 7.63 -4.28
N LEU A 18 13.03 8.88 -4.39
CA LEU A 18 12.95 9.84 -3.29
C LEU A 18 11.50 10.08 -2.85
N GLY A 19 10.57 10.12 -3.79
CA GLY A 19 9.14 10.21 -3.52
C GLY A 19 8.62 9.01 -2.71
N ILE A 20 9.02 7.80 -3.11
CA ILE A 20 8.70 6.56 -2.39
C ILE A 20 9.26 6.59 -0.96
N ILE A 21 10.55 6.89 -0.79
CA ILE A 21 11.20 6.94 0.53
C ILE A 21 10.51 7.96 1.44
N CYS A 22 10.20 9.14 0.91
CA CYS A 22 9.52 10.18 1.67
C CYS A 22 8.11 9.74 2.10
N ALA A 23 7.33 9.16 1.18
CA ALA A 23 6.00 8.66 1.52
C ALA A 23 6.06 7.49 2.51
N TYR A 24 7.03 6.58 2.38
CA TYR A 24 7.19 5.47 3.31
C TYR A 24 7.37 5.93 4.76
N ILE A 25 8.11 7.03 4.99
CA ILE A 25 8.39 7.55 6.33
C ILE A 25 7.27 8.47 6.85
N PHE A 26 6.67 9.29 5.98
CA PHE A 26 5.80 10.40 6.40
C PHE A 26 4.34 10.27 5.95
N ALA A 27 3.97 9.26 5.16
CA ALA A 27 2.60 9.11 4.71
C ALA A 27 1.66 8.79 5.87
N SER A 28 0.44 9.32 5.75
CA SER A 28 -0.67 9.12 6.68
C SER A 28 -1.94 8.93 5.85
N ASN A 29 -3.05 8.54 6.49
CA ASN A 29 -4.33 8.35 5.81
C ASN A 29 -4.76 9.63 5.03
N LYS A 30 -4.45 10.82 5.56
CA LYS A 30 -4.76 12.11 4.90
C LYS A 30 -3.83 12.43 3.73
N SER A 31 -2.66 11.81 3.67
CA SER A 31 -1.65 12.05 2.64
C SER A 31 -2.11 11.56 1.27
N LEU A 32 -2.96 10.53 1.20
CA LEU A 32 -3.46 9.98 -0.06
C LEU A 32 -4.22 11.03 -0.88
N LEU A 33 -5.25 11.64 -0.29
CA LEU A 33 -6.07 12.65 -0.98
C LEU A 33 -5.23 13.87 -1.40
N LEU A 34 -4.28 14.29 -0.56
CA LEU A 34 -3.36 15.38 -0.86
C LEU A 34 -2.46 15.02 -2.05
N LEU A 35 -1.84 13.84 -2.04
CA LEU A 35 -0.96 13.36 -3.11
C LEU A 35 -1.72 13.21 -4.43
N VAL A 36 -2.94 12.68 -4.42
CA VAL A 36 -3.81 12.63 -5.61
C VAL A 36 -4.06 14.04 -6.13
N SER A 37 -4.47 14.97 -5.27
CA SER A 37 -4.79 16.34 -5.66
C SER A 37 -3.58 17.08 -6.25
N VAL A 38 -2.40 16.93 -5.64
CA VAL A 38 -1.14 17.50 -6.13
C VAL A 38 -0.75 16.90 -7.48
N ASN A 39 -0.83 15.57 -7.64
CA ASN A 39 -0.51 14.92 -8.91
C ASN A 39 -1.44 15.35 -10.04
N VAL A 40 -2.75 15.40 -9.78
CA VAL A 40 -3.76 15.85 -10.76
C VAL A 40 -3.49 17.30 -11.16
N PHE A 41 -3.26 18.19 -10.19
CA PHE A 41 -2.92 19.58 -10.46
C PHE A 41 -1.66 19.71 -11.33
N LEU A 42 -0.57 19.05 -10.94
CA LEU A 42 0.69 19.08 -11.69
C LEU A 42 0.55 18.51 -13.10
N PHE A 43 -0.23 17.44 -13.26
CA PHE A 43 -0.53 16.86 -14.56
C PHE A 43 -1.24 17.87 -15.47
N PHE A 44 -2.27 18.56 -14.98
CA PHE A 44 -2.97 19.57 -15.78
C PHE A 44 -2.10 20.79 -16.09
N VAL A 45 -1.24 21.22 -15.17
CA VAL A 45 -0.27 22.30 -15.44
C VAL A 45 0.69 21.89 -16.55
N LEU A 46 1.26 20.68 -16.48
CA LEU A 46 2.15 20.15 -17.52
C LEU A 46 1.43 19.98 -18.85
N LEU A 47 0.18 19.51 -18.85
CA LEU A 47 -0.67 19.39 -20.03
C LEU A 47 -0.94 20.76 -20.67
N ALA A 48 -1.26 21.78 -19.88
CA ALA A 48 -1.49 23.14 -20.36
C ALA A 48 -0.22 23.75 -20.96
N ILE A 49 0.94 23.58 -20.30
CA ILE A 49 2.25 24.02 -20.84
C ILE A 49 2.52 23.35 -22.18
N ASN A 50 2.22 22.05 -22.31
CA ASN A 50 2.41 21.31 -23.55
C ASN A 50 1.45 21.80 -24.66
N ALA A 51 0.16 21.89 -24.37
CA ALA A 51 -0.86 22.33 -25.33
C ALA A 51 -0.62 23.77 -25.85
N PHE A 52 -0.17 24.67 -24.97
CA PHE A 52 0.09 26.07 -25.30
C PHE A 52 1.58 26.40 -25.45
N TYR A 53 2.42 25.40 -25.75
CA TYR A 53 3.88 25.51 -25.75
C TYR A 53 4.42 26.70 -26.56
N LYS A 54 3.88 26.90 -27.78
CA LYS A 54 4.26 28.03 -28.64
C LYS A 54 3.73 29.37 -28.12
N LYS A 55 2.50 29.39 -27.60
CA LYS A 55 1.83 30.61 -27.12
C LYS A 55 2.51 31.17 -25.88
N PHE A 56 2.91 30.31 -24.95
CA PHE A 56 3.61 30.71 -23.72
C PHE A 56 5.13 30.85 -23.88
N LYS A 57 5.68 30.67 -25.09
CA LYS A 57 7.13 30.65 -25.32
C LYS A 57 7.86 29.74 -24.32
N ALA A 58 7.26 28.58 -24.01
CA ALA A 58 7.72 27.66 -22.97
C ALA A 58 9.18 27.20 -23.15
N TYR A 59 9.70 27.28 -24.38
CA TYR A 59 11.11 27.06 -24.69
C TYR A 59 12.09 27.98 -23.94
N GLN A 60 11.64 29.12 -23.42
CA GLN A 60 12.46 30.03 -22.60
C GLN A 60 12.59 29.56 -21.15
N PHE A 61 11.67 28.70 -20.68
CA PHE A 61 11.56 28.26 -19.28
C PHE A 61 11.90 26.78 -19.09
N LYS A 62 12.77 26.21 -19.92
CA LYS A 62 13.13 24.79 -19.91
C LYS A 62 13.54 24.27 -18.52
N ALA A 63 14.31 25.06 -17.77
CA ALA A 63 14.74 24.69 -16.41
C ALA A 63 13.55 24.56 -15.45
N VAL A 64 12.63 25.52 -15.48
CA VAL A 64 11.43 25.53 -14.63
C VAL A 64 10.51 24.35 -14.96
N ILE A 65 10.29 24.08 -16.25
CA ILE A 65 9.50 22.93 -16.72
C ILE A 65 10.17 21.62 -16.28
N GLY A 66 11.50 21.54 -16.35
CA GLY A 66 12.26 20.41 -15.85
C GLY A 66 12.05 20.17 -14.36
N ILE A 67 12.17 21.22 -13.53
CA ILE A 67 11.93 21.13 -12.07
C ILE A 67 10.50 20.68 -11.79
N LEU A 68 9.52 21.27 -12.47
CA LEU A 68 8.11 20.91 -12.34
C LEU A 68 7.87 19.43 -12.67
N PHE A 69 8.51 18.92 -13.72
CA PHE A 69 8.43 17.51 -14.11
C PHE A 69 9.08 16.60 -13.05
N HIS A 70 10.25 16.95 -12.50
CA HIS A 70 10.86 16.15 -11.43
C HIS A 70 10.00 16.14 -10.18
N PHE A 71 9.35 17.28 -9.85
CA PHE A 71 8.43 17.36 -8.72
C PHE A 71 7.16 16.51 -8.95
N PHE A 72 6.63 16.50 -10.17
CA PHE A 72 5.54 15.59 -10.55
C PHE A 72 5.94 14.12 -10.35
N ILE A 73 7.10 13.70 -10.86
CA ILE A 73 7.59 12.33 -10.71
C ILE A 73 7.84 11.96 -9.25
N PHE A 74 8.36 12.90 -8.44
CA PHE A 74 8.50 12.72 -6.99
C PHE A 74 7.15 12.50 -6.31
N ALA A 75 6.17 13.38 -6.56
CA ALA A 75 4.82 13.25 -6.00
C ALA A 75 4.13 11.96 -6.48
N PHE A 76 4.41 11.53 -7.71
CA PHE A 76 3.90 10.29 -8.28
C PHE A 76 4.47 9.05 -7.59
N GLY A 77 5.78 9.02 -7.30
CA GLY A 77 6.40 7.96 -6.51
C GLY A 77 5.78 7.84 -5.11
N GLY A 78 5.57 8.98 -4.44
CA GLY A 78 4.89 8.98 -3.14
C GLY A 78 3.45 8.49 -3.21
N LEU A 79 2.70 8.86 -4.27
CA LEU A 79 1.33 8.41 -4.49
C LEU A 79 1.26 6.89 -4.69
N ILE A 80 2.12 6.32 -5.54
CA ILE A 80 2.17 4.88 -5.80
C ILE A 80 2.49 4.09 -4.53
N CYS A 81 3.45 4.57 -3.74
CA CYS A 81 3.79 3.97 -2.44
C CYS A 81 2.58 3.98 -1.49
N THR A 82 1.90 5.13 -1.38
CA THR A 82 0.72 5.29 -0.51
C THR A 82 -0.45 4.38 -0.95
N LEU A 83 -0.68 4.24 -2.26
CA LEU A 83 -1.75 3.39 -2.80
C LEU A 83 -1.54 1.89 -2.56
N HIS A 84 -0.29 1.44 -2.48
CA HIS A 84 0.02 0.03 -2.21
C HIS A 84 -0.01 -0.31 -0.70
N ASN A 85 -0.07 0.69 0.18
CA ASN A 85 -0.17 0.45 1.61
C ASN A 85 -1.64 0.14 1.96
N GLU A 86 -1.93 -1.14 2.26
CA GLU A 86 -3.28 -1.58 2.61
C GLU A 86 -3.84 -0.88 3.86
N SER A 87 -2.96 -0.47 4.78
CA SER A 87 -3.37 0.24 6.00
C SER A 87 -4.00 1.61 5.73
N PHE A 88 -3.78 2.17 4.54
CA PHE A 88 -4.37 3.45 4.15
C PHE A 88 -5.71 3.29 3.39
N LYS A 89 -6.16 2.06 3.15
CA LYS A 89 -7.49 1.82 2.57
C LYS A 89 -8.56 2.21 3.59
N GLU A 90 -9.64 2.84 3.12
CA GLU A 90 -10.75 3.25 4.00
C GLU A 90 -11.46 2.04 4.63
N ASP A 91 -11.54 0.94 3.89
CA ASP A 91 -12.13 -0.32 4.33
C ASP A 91 -11.15 -1.22 5.10
N TYR A 92 -9.97 -0.71 5.48
CA TYR A 92 -9.02 -1.46 6.30
C TYR A 92 -9.63 -1.80 7.66
N PHE A 93 -9.61 -3.09 8.01
CA PHE A 93 -10.30 -3.60 9.20
C PHE A 93 -9.78 -2.99 10.53
N ALA A 94 -8.54 -2.51 10.57
CA ALA A 94 -7.93 -1.94 11.77
C ALA A 94 -8.13 -0.42 11.93
N ASN A 95 -8.89 0.23 11.04
CA ASN A 95 -9.23 1.65 11.17
C ASN A 95 -10.28 1.91 12.28
N GLU A 96 -11.02 0.88 12.68
CA GLU A 96 -12.10 0.94 13.66
C GLU A 96 -12.06 -0.30 14.56
N ASP A 97 -12.67 -0.22 15.74
CA ASP A 97 -12.78 -1.35 16.65
C ASP A 97 -13.99 -2.23 16.30
N TYR A 98 -13.76 -3.54 16.22
CA TYR A 98 -14.79 -4.54 15.95
C TYR A 98 -14.80 -5.60 17.06
N GLU A 99 -15.86 -6.41 17.12
CA GLU A 99 -15.95 -7.54 18.06
C GLU A 99 -15.42 -8.83 17.42
N TYR A 100 -15.79 -9.06 16.16
CA TYR A 100 -15.41 -10.24 15.39
C TYR A 100 -15.04 -9.87 13.96
N LEU A 101 -14.15 -10.68 13.37
CA LEU A 101 -13.77 -10.61 11.96
C LEU A 101 -14.11 -11.93 11.28
N LYS A 102 -14.74 -11.86 10.11
CA LYS A 102 -14.84 -12.99 9.19
C LYS A 102 -13.67 -12.92 8.23
N VAL A 103 -12.89 -13.99 8.21
CA VAL A 103 -11.68 -14.12 7.42
C VAL A 103 -11.72 -15.41 6.62
N TRP A 104 -10.96 -15.48 5.54
CA TRP A 104 -10.70 -16.72 4.83
C TRP A 104 -9.20 -17.00 4.74
N ILE A 105 -8.83 -18.27 4.77
CA ILE A 105 -7.45 -18.72 4.79
C ILE A 105 -6.82 -18.53 3.41
N ALA A 106 -5.85 -17.61 3.33
CA ALA A 106 -5.26 -17.10 2.10
C ALA A 106 -4.03 -17.88 1.63
N ASN A 107 -3.42 -18.69 2.49
CA ASN A 107 -2.32 -19.59 2.16
C ASN A 107 -2.48 -20.95 2.86
N GLU A 108 -1.73 -21.95 2.44
CA GLU A 108 -1.83 -23.27 3.07
C GLU A 108 -1.30 -23.20 4.51
N PRO A 109 -2.03 -23.72 5.51
CA PRO A 109 -1.58 -23.68 6.90
C PRO A 109 -0.29 -24.45 7.16
N GLU A 110 0.70 -23.75 7.73
CA GLU A 110 1.99 -24.30 8.08
C GLU A 110 2.05 -24.62 9.58
N GLN A 111 2.28 -25.88 9.91
CA GLN A 111 2.41 -26.32 11.30
C GLN A 111 3.87 -26.40 11.72
N THR A 112 4.23 -25.66 12.76
CA THR A 112 5.51 -25.79 13.48
C THR A 112 5.22 -26.15 14.93
N ASN A 113 5.62 -27.34 15.37
CA ASN A 113 5.30 -27.89 16.69
C ASN A 113 3.77 -27.92 16.95
N ASP A 114 3.32 -27.27 18.02
CA ASP A 114 1.93 -27.10 18.43
C ASP A 114 1.29 -25.83 17.88
N ILE A 115 1.94 -25.11 16.96
CA ILE A 115 1.43 -23.86 16.38
C ILE A 115 1.15 -24.06 14.90
N LEU A 116 -0.09 -23.78 14.50
CA LEU A 116 -0.52 -23.70 13.11
C LEU A 116 -0.56 -22.22 12.68
N ARG A 117 0.29 -21.82 11.73
CA ARG A 117 0.38 -20.46 11.21
C ARG A 117 -0.14 -20.37 9.79
N PHE A 118 -0.89 -19.32 9.49
CA PHE A 118 -1.41 -19.04 8.16
C PHE A 118 -1.83 -17.58 8.03
N GLU A 119 -1.75 -17.06 6.82
CA GLU A 119 -2.32 -15.79 6.45
C GLU A 119 -3.80 -15.93 6.14
N THR A 120 -4.53 -14.88 6.46
CA THR A 120 -5.95 -14.78 6.20
C THR A 120 -6.26 -13.41 5.61
N ASN A 121 -7.30 -13.37 4.79
CA ASN A 121 -7.85 -12.14 4.26
C ASN A 121 -9.16 -11.82 4.97
N VAL A 122 -9.29 -10.62 5.51
CA VAL A 122 -10.52 -10.10 6.11
C VAL A 122 -11.53 -9.81 5.00
N THR A 123 -12.78 -10.22 5.21
CA THR A 123 -13.89 -9.95 4.28
C THR A 123 -14.99 -9.14 4.93
N GLN A 124 -15.24 -9.39 6.22
CA GLN A 124 -16.28 -8.69 6.98
C GLN A 124 -15.82 -8.48 8.42
N ALA A 125 -16.31 -7.41 9.02
CA ALA A 125 -16.15 -7.11 10.42
C ALA A 125 -17.53 -6.91 11.08
N TYR A 126 -17.65 -7.29 12.35
CA TYR A 126 -18.92 -7.33 13.07
C TYR A 126 -18.88 -6.47 14.33
N VAL A 127 -19.90 -5.63 14.50
CA VAL A 127 -20.20 -4.86 15.72
C VAL A 127 -21.69 -4.95 15.98
N ASN A 128 -22.11 -5.32 17.19
CA ASN A 128 -23.53 -5.47 17.55
C ASN A 128 -24.33 -6.34 16.54
N ASN A 129 -23.78 -7.48 16.11
CA ASN A 129 -24.33 -8.38 15.08
C ASN A 129 -24.53 -7.77 13.68
N LYS A 130 -24.03 -6.57 13.41
CA LYS A 130 -24.05 -5.97 12.06
C LYS A 130 -22.74 -6.24 11.35
N ALA A 131 -22.83 -6.81 10.16
CA ALA A 131 -21.68 -7.07 9.30
C ALA A 131 -21.40 -5.86 8.41
N THR A 132 -20.14 -5.44 8.36
CA THR A 132 -19.63 -4.40 7.44
C THR A 132 -18.51 -5.02 6.61
N ALA A 133 -18.51 -4.78 5.30
CA ALA A 133 -17.43 -5.22 4.43
C ALA A 133 -16.13 -4.48 4.78
N LYS A 134 -15.06 -5.24 5.03
CA LYS A 134 -13.73 -4.73 5.36
C LYS A 134 -12.68 -5.59 4.68
N SER A 135 -11.49 -5.03 4.47
CA SER A 135 -10.36 -5.69 3.83
C SER A 135 -9.10 -5.57 4.67
N GLY A 136 -8.10 -6.38 4.31
CA GLY A 136 -6.78 -6.43 4.94
C GLY A 136 -6.36 -7.86 5.22
N LYS A 137 -5.08 -8.01 5.55
CA LYS A 137 -4.47 -9.30 5.85
C LYS A 137 -4.21 -9.47 7.34
N LEU A 138 -4.30 -10.70 7.82
CA LEU A 138 -3.98 -11.09 9.18
C LEU A 138 -3.16 -12.37 9.16
N LEU A 139 -2.04 -12.38 9.88
CA LEU A 139 -1.32 -13.59 10.20
C LEU A 139 -1.93 -14.20 11.47
N LEU A 140 -2.52 -15.38 11.35
CA LEU A 140 -3.06 -16.12 12.49
C LEU A 140 -2.09 -17.20 12.93
N ALA A 141 -1.89 -17.31 14.24
CA ALA A 141 -1.13 -18.38 14.88
C ALA A 141 -2.05 -19.09 15.87
N LEU A 142 -2.52 -20.29 15.51
CA LEU A 142 -3.38 -21.11 16.35
C LEU A 142 -2.56 -22.13 17.12
N LYS A 143 -2.71 -22.14 18.45
CA LYS A 143 -2.16 -23.20 19.30
C LYS A 143 -3.07 -24.43 19.22
N LEU A 144 -2.55 -25.52 18.69
CA LEU A 144 -3.24 -26.80 18.56
C LEU A 144 -3.22 -27.54 19.89
N ASN A 145 -4.35 -28.17 20.22
CA ASN A 145 -4.44 -29.10 21.34
C ASN A 145 -4.55 -30.52 20.79
N GLU A 146 -3.71 -31.44 21.28
CA GLU A 146 -3.71 -32.84 20.83
C GLU A 146 -5.06 -33.54 21.03
N THR A 147 -5.83 -33.11 22.04
CA THR A 147 -7.16 -33.66 22.36
C THR A 147 -8.28 -33.19 21.43
N LYS A 148 -8.08 -32.11 20.67
CA LYS A 148 -9.07 -31.56 19.72
C LYS A 148 -8.36 -31.15 18.43
N PRO A 149 -7.99 -32.11 17.57
CA PRO A 149 -7.30 -31.80 16.33
C PRO A 149 -8.22 -31.00 15.40
N ILE A 150 -7.79 -29.80 15.04
CA ILE A 150 -8.41 -28.98 14.00
C ILE A 150 -7.58 -29.15 12.73
N LYS A 151 -8.25 -29.35 11.60
CA LYS A 151 -7.63 -29.38 10.27
C LYS A 151 -8.22 -28.24 9.47
N LEU A 152 -7.40 -27.21 9.25
CA LEU A 152 -7.74 -26.07 8.41
C LEU A 152 -7.04 -26.22 7.07
N LYS A 153 -7.65 -25.69 6.02
CA LYS A 153 -7.13 -25.71 4.66
C LYS A 153 -7.28 -24.34 4.02
N TYR A 154 -6.48 -24.12 2.97
CA TYR A 154 -6.69 -22.98 2.08
C TYR A 154 -8.16 -22.87 1.65
N GLY A 155 -8.70 -21.65 1.73
CA GLY A 155 -10.08 -21.33 1.36
C GLY A 155 -11.12 -21.55 2.47
N ASP A 156 -10.77 -22.13 3.61
CA ASP A 156 -11.69 -22.21 4.75
C ASP A 156 -12.03 -20.80 5.27
N GLU A 157 -13.28 -20.59 5.69
CA GLU A 157 -13.73 -19.36 6.32
C GLU A 157 -13.77 -19.52 7.85
N LEU A 158 -13.29 -18.51 8.56
CA LEU A 158 -13.23 -18.47 10.03
C LEU A 158 -13.90 -17.20 10.55
N LEU A 159 -14.55 -17.32 11.69
CA LEU A 159 -14.97 -16.17 12.51
C LEU A 159 -14.06 -16.10 13.73
N ILE A 160 -13.30 -15.02 13.83
CA ILE A 160 -12.34 -14.81 14.92
C ILE A 160 -12.74 -13.59 15.74
N SER A 161 -12.35 -13.55 17.02
CA SER A 161 -12.46 -12.31 17.80
C SER A 161 -11.48 -11.28 17.24
N ALA A 162 -11.91 -10.02 17.17
CA ALA A 162 -11.13 -8.90 16.66
C ALA A 162 -10.10 -8.41 17.71
N GLN A 163 -9.35 -9.33 18.31
CA GLN A 163 -8.23 -9.06 19.20
C GLN A 163 -6.94 -9.40 18.45
N TYR A 164 -6.28 -8.37 17.92
CA TYR A 164 -5.07 -8.51 17.11
C TYR A 164 -4.00 -7.51 17.55
N LEU A 165 -2.76 -7.85 17.26
CA LEU A 165 -1.59 -7.00 17.48
C LEU A 165 -0.96 -6.68 16.13
N ALA A 166 -0.36 -5.50 16.01
CA ALA A 166 0.46 -5.19 14.85
C ALA A 166 1.62 -6.19 14.79
N VAL A 167 1.78 -6.85 13.65
CA VAL A 167 2.93 -7.71 13.40
C VAL A 167 4.13 -6.80 13.11
N GLU A 168 5.23 -7.03 13.80
CA GLU A 168 6.48 -6.30 13.50
C GLU A 168 6.93 -6.65 12.07
N PRO A 169 7.45 -5.66 11.31
CA PRO A 169 7.99 -5.95 9.99
C PRO A 169 9.09 -7.01 10.10
N PRO A 170 9.26 -7.89 9.09
CA PRO A 170 10.29 -8.91 9.12
C PRO A 170 11.65 -8.26 9.34
N TYR A 171 12.39 -8.77 10.34
CA TYR A 171 13.73 -8.28 10.66
C TYR A 171 14.74 -8.59 9.53
N ASN A 172 14.42 -9.58 8.71
CA ASN A 172 15.23 -9.96 7.56
C ASN A 172 14.54 -9.52 6.26
N PRO A 173 15.10 -8.56 5.51
CA PRO A 173 14.54 -8.12 4.23
C PRO A 173 14.57 -9.19 3.12
N ALA A 174 15.17 -10.36 3.39
CA ALA A 174 15.17 -11.51 2.50
C ALA A 174 14.20 -12.63 2.92
N GLU A 175 13.48 -12.48 4.03
CA GLU A 175 12.31 -13.33 4.31
C GLU A 175 11.17 -12.90 3.39
N PHE A 176 10.53 -13.87 2.75
CA PHE A 176 9.45 -13.65 1.78
C PHE A 176 8.23 -13.02 2.47
N ASP A 177 7.65 -12.00 1.83
CA ASP A 177 6.33 -11.42 2.14
C ASP A 177 5.18 -12.37 1.83
#